data_AF-A0A3N5GRL9-F1
#
_entry.id   AF-A0A3N5GRL9-F1
#
_cell.length_a   1.000
_cell.length_b   1.000
_cell.length_c   1.000
_cell.angle_alpha   90.00
_cell.angle_beta   90.00
_cell.angle_gamma   90.00
#
_symmetry.space_group_name_H-M   'P 1'
#
loop_
_entity.id
_entity.type
_entity.pdbx_description
1 polymer ?
#
loop_
_entity_poly.entity_id
_entity_poly.type
_entity_poly.pdbx_seq_one_letter_code
_entity_poly.pdbx_strand_id
1 'polypeptide(L)'
;DLARFGQAGPKHGSAPIGGATDFLPVMIGSERAMAACVLCEPFSAHKAYQMGVLTDVVPALKIDGKFVANPLVETQRMVDEYGRNVYGEPKTGDAAKEGKALLSRGTVDLSLLDAKVEELCAKMLLTFPDCTTKTLEELRKPKLDAWNRNKENSRAWLALNMMTEARSGFIAFNEGTKEDREVDFVLLRQKLAAGESWVGPLHDSIQPRAKRKG
;
A
#
# COMPACT_ATOMS: atom_id res chain seq x y z
N ASP A 1 -1.30 13.32 12.16
CA ASP A 1 -0.78 12.08 12.79
C ASP A 1 -1.86 11.00 13.01
N LEU A 2 -3.12 11.23 12.59
CA LEU A 2 -4.21 10.24 12.67
C LEU A 2 -4.22 9.19 11.55
N ALA A 3 -3.33 9.32 10.56
CA ALA A 3 -3.23 8.38 9.44
C ALA A 3 -2.81 6.98 9.89
N ARG A 4 -3.29 5.97 9.16
CA ARG A 4 -2.95 4.56 9.35
C ARG A 4 -2.31 4.02 8.08
N PHE A 5 -1.23 3.28 8.24
CA PHE A 5 -0.44 2.68 7.18
C PHE A 5 -0.57 1.17 7.27
N GLY A 6 -0.42 0.46 6.17
CA GLY A 6 -0.47 -0.99 6.16
C GLY A 6 -0.61 -1.55 4.76
N GLN A 7 -0.50 -2.87 4.67
CA GLN A 7 -0.68 -3.60 3.43
C GLN A 7 -1.82 -4.60 3.61
N ALA A 8 -2.60 -4.85 2.55
CA ALA A 8 -3.80 -5.70 2.63
C ALA A 8 -3.72 -6.98 1.78
N GLY A 9 -2.74 -7.10 0.90
CA GLY A 9 -2.66 -8.12 -0.15
C GLY A 9 -2.83 -9.55 0.35
N PRO A 10 -1.93 -10.08 1.20
CA PRO A 10 -2.00 -11.48 1.65
C PRO A 10 -3.34 -11.87 2.29
N LYS A 11 -4.03 -10.94 2.97
CA LYS A 11 -5.38 -11.19 3.52
C LYS A 11 -6.48 -11.26 2.46
N HIS A 12 -6.27 -10.71 1.27
CA HIS A 12 -7.29 -10.55 0.22
C HIS A 12 -6.88 -11.20 -1.12
N GLY A 13 -5.97 -12.19 -1.09
CA GLY A 13 -5.59 -12.95 -2.29
C GLY A 13 -4.66 -12.19 -3.24
N SER A 14 -3.91 -11.20 -2.72
CA SER A 14 -2.91 -10.44 -3.47
C SER A 14 -1.57 -10.42 -2.73
N ALA A 15 -0.57 -9.73 -3.26
CA ALA A 15 0.77 -9.63 -2.69
C ALA A 15 1.29 -8.19 -2.77
N PRO A 16 2.21 -7.77 -1.87
CA PRO A 16 2.85 -6.45 -1.88
C PRO A 16 3.88 -6.31 -3.00
N ILE A 17 3.45 -6.51 -4.23
CA ILE A 17 4.28 -6.37 -5.44
C ILE A 17 4.23 -4.93 -5.97
N GLY A 18 4.92 -4.65 -7.09
CA GLY A 18 4.99 -3.30 -7.65
C GLY A 18 6.00 -2.39 -6.95
N GLY A 19 7.04 -2.99 -6.38
CA GLY A 19 8.17 -2.29 -5.76
C GLY A 19 8.18 -2.31 -4.24
N ALA A 20 7.06 -2.58 -3.57
CA ALA A 20 7.02 -2.60 -2.10
C ALA A 20 8.01 -3.63 -1.50
N THR A 21 8.06 -4.85 -2.05
CA THR A 21 9.07 -5.87 -1.69
C THR A 21 10.51 -5.48 -2.02
N ASP A 22 10.72 -4.55 -2.95
CA ASP A 22 12.04 -4.17 -3.42
C ASP A 22 12.67 -3.09 -2.53
N PHE A 23 11.86 -2.14 -2.03
CA PHE A 23 12.36 -0.99 -1.27
C PHE A 23 12.07 -1.05 0.23
N LEU A 24 10.97 -1.69 0.68
CA LEU A 24 10.61 -1.70 2.10
C LEU A 24 11.71 -2.33 2.98
N PRO A 25 12.34 -3.46 2.60
CA PRO A 25 13.43 -4.03 3.41
C PRO A 25 14.61 -3.09 3.59
N VAL A 26 14.92 -2.28 2.56
CA VAL A 26 15.99 -1.26 2.62
C VAL A 26 15.56 -0.06 3.46
N MET A 27 14.29 0.32 3.40
CA MET A 27 13.74 1.49 4.10
C MET A 27 13.56 1.25 5.61
N ILE A 28 12.96 0.11 6.00
CA ILE A 28 12.54 -0.14 7.39
C ILE A 28 13.20 -1.37 8.02
N GLY A 29 14.06 -2.08 7.28
CA GLY A 29 14.68 -3.34 7.70
C GLY A 29 13.84 -4.56 7.35
N SER A 30 14.50 -5.69 7.08
CA SER A 30 13.88 -6.92 6.56
C SER A 30 12.73 -7.45 7.42
N GLU A 31 12.93 -7.54 8.74
CA GLU A 31 11.90 -8.09 9.65
C GLU A 31 10.68 -7.19 9.75
N ARG A 32 10.87 -5.86 9.82
CA ARG A 32 9.75 -4.91 9.84
C ARG A 32 9.00 -4.91 8.53
N ALA A 33 9.71 -5.02 7.41
CA ALA A 33 9.10 -5.15 6.09
C ALA A 33 8.28 -6.44 5.98
N MET A 34 8.82 -7.58 6.44
CA MET A 34 8.12 -8.86 6.46
C MET A 34 6.83 -8.77 7.29
N ALA A 35 6.92 -8.25 8.51
CA ALA A 35 5.76 -8.08 9.38
C ALA A 35 4.69 -7.15 8.75
N ALA A 36 5.09 -5.98 8.25
CA ALA A 36 4.19 -5.01 7.63
C ALA A 36 3.49 -5.56 6.38
N CYS A 37 4.19 -6.40 5.62
CA CYS A 37 3.70 -6.96 4.36
C CYS A 37 2.88 -8.25 4.53
N VAL A 38 3.25 -9.12 5.47
CA VAL A 38 2.64 -10.45 5.63
C VAL A 38 1.48 -10.41 6.61
N LEU A 39 1.63 -9.77 7.77
CA LEU A 39 0.60 -9.77 8.81
C LEU A 39 -0.61 -8.91 8.44
N CYS A 40 -0.43 -8.00 7.48
CA CYS A 40 -1.45 -7.06 7.03
C CYS A 40 -2.09 -6.32 8.22
N GLU A 41 -1.27 -5.93 9.18
CA GLU A 41 -1.67 -5.21 10.37
C GLU A 41 -1.40 -3.72 10.16
N PRO A 42 -2.42 -2.86 10.33
CA PRO A 42 -2.24 -1.44 10.18
C PRO A 42 -1.42 -0.86 11.34
N PHE A 43 -0.47 0.00 11.04
CA PHE A 43 0.34 0.73 12.01
C PHE A 43 0.08 2.24 11.94
N SER A 44 0.38 2.95 13.02
CA SER A 44 0.12 4.38 13.14
C SER A 44 1.14 5.24 12.37
N ALA A 45 0.80 6.50 12.12
CA ALA A 45 1.75 7.49 11.60
C ALA A 45 3.00 7.63 12.48
N HIS A 46 2.88 7.51 13.80
CA HIS A 46 4.00 7.59 14.73
C HIS A 46 4.96 6.40 14.56
N LYS A 47 4.43 5.19 14.42
CA LYS A 47 5.25 4.00 14.12
C LYS A 47 5.87 4.11 12.73
N ALA A 48 5.13 4.62 11.74
CA ALA A 48 5.65 4.88 10.40
C ALA A 48 6.82 5.89 10.41
N TYR A 49 6.70 6.96 11.20
CA TYR A 49 7.77 7.94 11.41
C TYR A 49 9.00 7.31 12.08
N GLN A 50 8.80 6.56 13.17
CA GLN A 50 9.90 5.87 13.86
C GLN A 50 10.63 4.86 12.96
N MET A 51 9.92 4.20 12.05
CA MET A 51 10.51 3.26 11.10
C MET A 51 11.23 3.95 9.92
N GLY A 52 11.06 5.26 9.72
CA GLY A 52 11.63 6.00 8.58
C GLY A 52 10.76 5.97 7.31
N VAL A 53 9.48 5.60 7.41
CA VAL A 53 8.51 5.67 6.30
C VAL A 53 8.05 7.10 6.06
N LEU A 54 7.98 7.91 7.12
CA LEU A 54 7.58 9.32 7.06
C LEU A 54 8.75 10.23 7.41
N THR A 55 8.79 11.40 6.77
CA THR A 55 9.79 12.45 7.04
C THR A 55 9.48 13.26 8.30
N ASP A 56 8.20 13.52 8.60
CA ASP A 56 7.75 14.25 9.79
C ASP A 56 6.28 13.91 10.10
N VAL A 57 5.81 14.26 11.30
CA VAL A 57 4.43 14.10 11.75
C VAL A 57 3.96 15.31 12.56
N VAL A 58 2.71 15.73 12.33
CA VAL A 58 2.05 16.78 13.12
C VAL A 58 0.67 16.33 13.60
N PRO A 59 0.19 16.83 14.75
CA PRO A 59 -1.16 16.56 15.23
C PRO A 59 -2.22 17.00 14.21
N ALA A 60 -3.24 16.17 14.01
CA ALA A 60 -4.41 16.52 13.21
C ALA A 60 -5.70 16.66 14.05
N LEU A 61 -5.64 16.33 15.34
CA LEU A 61 -6.79 16.43 16.23
C LEU A 61 -6.75 17.75 16.99
N LYS A 62 -7.86 18.49 16.98
CA LYS A 62 -8.02 19.74 17.72
C LYS A 62 -9.16 19.62 18.72
N ILE A 63 -8.87 19.91 19.99
CA ILE A 63 -9.81 19.86 21.10
C ILE A 63 -9.70 21.19 21.85
N ASP A 64 -10.84 21.87 22.06
CA ASP A 64 -10.88 23.13 22.80
C ASP A 64 -9.86 24.17 22.30
N GLY A 65 -9.70 24.24 20.97
CA GLY A 65 -8.78 25.15 20.28
C GLY A 65 -7.31 24.70 20.26
N LYS A 66 -6.94 23.60 20.93
CA LYS A 66 -5.56 23.12 21.02
C LYS A 66 -5.35 21.86 20.19
N PHE A 67 -4.21 21.78 19.53
CA PHE A 67 -3.78 20.57 18.84
C PHE A 67 -3.31 19.52 19.85
N VAL A 68 -3.80 18.29 19.68
CA VAL A 68 -3.53 17.16 20.55
C VAL A 68 -3.00 16.01 19.71
N ALA A 69 -1.86 15.43 20.11
CA ALA A 69 -1.32 14.24 19.46
C ALA A 69 -2.33 13.08 19.52
N ASN A 70 -2.25 12.17 18.54
CA ASN A 70 -3.18 11.06 18.38
C ASN A 70 -3.37 10.31 19.72
N PRO A 71 -4.56 10.41 20.35
CA PRO A 71 -4.74 9.94 21.71
C PRO A 71 -4.85 8.42 21.79
N LEU A 72 -4.96 7.74 20.64
CA LEU A 72 -5.09 6.28 20.54
C LEU A 72 -3.76 5.53 20.54
N VAL A 73 -2.63 6.23 20.50
CA VAL A 73 -1.30 5.60 20.38
C VAL A 73 -0.31 6.13 21.40
N GLU A 74 0.69 5.33 21.74
CA GLU A 74 1.81 5.75 22.58
C GLU A 74 2.70 6.75 21.82
N THR A 75 2.97 7.90 22.42
CA THR A 75 3.75 9.00 21.79
C THR A 75 4.85 9.54 22.70
N GLN A 76 4.98 9.00 23.91
CA GLN A 76 5.89 9.48 24.95
C GLN A 76 7.00 8.45 25.23
N ARG A 77 6.68 7.16 25.15
CA ARG A 77 7.63 6.07 25.44
C ARG A 77 8.16 5.42 24.18
N MET A 78 9.48 5.21 24.14
CA MET A 78 10.13 4.44 23.09
C MET A 78 10.02 2.94 23.33
N VAL A 79 10.25 2.49 24.57
CA VAL A 79 10.27 1.07 24.93
C VAL A 79 9.42 0.75 26.16
N ASP A 80 8.98 -0.50 26.25
CA ASP A 80 8.39 -1.07 27.46
C ASP A 80 9.44 -1.59 28.46
N GLU A 81 8.98 -2.21 29.55
CA GLU A 81 9.83 -2.79 30.60
C GLU A 81 10.71 -3.94 30.11
N TYR A 82 10.40 -4.54 28.96
CA TYR A 82 11.16 -5.61 28.32
C TYR A 82 12.08 -5.10 27.21
N GLY A 83 12.15 -3.78 27.01
CA GLY A 83 12.94 -3.17 25.93
C GLY A 83 12.30 -3.29 24.54
N ARG A 84 11.02 -3.68 24.44
CA ARG A 84 10.31 -3.76 23.16
C ARG A 84 9.84 -2.37 22.75
N ASN A 85 9.95 -2.04 21.46
CA ASN A 85 9.48 -0.76 20.95
C ASN A 85 7.96 -0.62 21.15
N VAL A 86 7.53 0.48 21.75
CA VAL A 86 6.10 0.81 21.97
C VAL A 86 5.67 2.13 21.35
N TYR A 87 6.61 2.97 20.90
CA TYR A 87 6.26 4.23 20.26
C TYR A 87 5.40 4.01 19.01
N GLY A 88 4.24 4.65 18.98
CA GLY A 88 3.24 4.52 17.92
C GLY A 88 2.40 3.25 17.98
N GLU A 89 2.59 2.38 18.97
CA GLU A 89 1.69 1.24 19.18
C GLU A 89 0.33 1.72 19.69
N PRO A 90 -0.77 1.02 19.33
CA PRO A 90 -2.09 1.33 19.84
C PRO A 90 -2.13 1.14 21.36
N LYS A 91 -2.72 2.10 22.06
CA LYS A 91 -3.08 1.94 23.46
C LYS A 91 -4.11 0.82 23.59
N THR A 92 -4.07 0.10 24.70
CA THR A 92 -4.97 -1.01 25.02
C THR A 92 -5.73 -0.74 26.32
N GLY A 93 -6.72 -1.57 26.64
CA GLY A 93 -7.48 -1.47 27.89
C GLY A 93 -8.18 -0.12 28.09
N ASP A 94 -8.09 0.42 29.30
CA ASP A 94 -8.75 1.69 29.66
C ASP A 94 -8.13 2.89 28.96
N ALA A 95 -6.81 2.89 28.73
CA ALA A 95 -6.13 3.94 27.97
C ALA A 95 -6.66 4.03 26.52
N ALA A 96 -7.09 2.90 25.93
CA ALA A 96 -7.74 2.90 24.62
C ALA A 96 -9.15 3.51 24.67
N LYS A 97 -9.92 3.25 25.74
CA LYS A 97 -11.26 3.81 25.93
C LYS A 97 -11.19 5.33 26.13
N GLU A 98 -10.29 5.78 26.99
CA GLU A 98 -10.01 7.20 27.21
C GLU A 98 -9.56 7.89 25.93
N GLY A 99 -8.64 7.27 25.18
CA GLY A 99 -8.19 7.79 23.89
C GLY A 99 -9.33 7.95 22.89
N LYS A 100 -10.26 6.98 22.83
CA LYS A 100 -11.47 7.07 21.98
C LYS A 100 -12.41 8.18 22.42
N ALA A 101 -12.66 8.30 23.73
CA ALA A 101 -13.48 9.38 24.28
C ALA A 101 -12.89 10.76 23.99
N LEU A 102 -11.56 10.89 24.09
CA LEU A 102 -10.87 12.12 23.74
C LEU A 102 -10.93 12.41 22.24
N LEU A 103 -10.70 11.39 21.40
CA LEU A 103 -10.83 11.52 19.95
C LEU A 103 -12.23 11.99 19.54
N SER A 104 -13.29 11.46 20.15
CA SER A 104 -14.68 11.83 19.82
C SER A 104 -15.06 13.26 20.20
N ARG A 105 -14.29 13.91 21.08
CA ARG A 105 -14.51 15.32 21.44
C ARG A 105 -13.86 16.29 20.46
N GLY A 106 -12.88 15.83 19.70
CA GLY A 106 -12.10 16.69 18.83
C GLY A 106 -12.64 16.77 17.41
N THR A 107 -12.11 17.74 16.68
CA THR A 107 -12.32 17.90 15.24
C THR A 107 -11.00 17.70 14.52
N VAL A 108 -11.05 17.20 13.28
CA VAL A 108 -9.86 17.08 12.44
C VAL A 108 -9.56 18.45 11.84
N ASP A 109 -8.37 18.97 12.13
CA ASP A 109 -7.84 20.22 11.59
C ASP A 109 -6.45 19.92 11.00
N LEU A 110 -6.30 20.13 9.69
CA LEU A 110 -5.08 19.82 8.95
C LEU A 110 -4.18 21.05 8.75
N SER A 111 -4.50 22.20 9.34
CA SER A 111 -3.71 23.42 9.15
C SER A 111 -2.24 23.27 9.58
N LEU A 112 -1.95 22.45 10.59
CA LEU A 112 -0.56 22.12 10.93
C LEU A 112 0.13 21.25 9.87
N LEU A 113 -0.61 20.37 9.18
CA LEU A 113 -0.08 19.58 8.08
C LEU A 113 0.25 20.49 6.90
N ASP A 114 -0.66 21.39 6.54
CA ASP A 114 -0.43 22.37 5.47
C ASP A 114 0.78 23.25 5.79
N ALA A 115 0.86 23.78 7.01
CA ALA A 115 2.00 24.57 7.46
C ALA A 115 3.32 23.78 7.42
N LYS A 116 3.30 22.49 7.80
CA LYS A 116 4.49 21.64 7.75
C LYS A 116 4.92 21.32 6.33
N VAL A 117 3.98 21.08 5.42
CA VAL A 117 4.27 20.88 3.99
C VAL A 117 4.88 22.16 3.41
N GLU A 118 4.30 23.32 3.69
CA GLU A 118 4.84 24.62 3.26
C GLU A 118 6.25 24.85 3.80
N GLU A 119 6.51 24.54 5.07
CA GLU A 119 7.85 24.62 5.67
C GLU A 119 8.87 23.75 4.91
N LEU A 120 8.52 22.50 4.58
CA LEU A 120 9.40 21.60 3.84
C LEU A 120 9.61 22.05 2.39
N CYS A 121 8.56 22.53 1.73
CA CYS A 121 8.63 23.11 0.38
C CYS A 121 9.53 24.35 0.36
N ALA A 122 9.37 25.25 1.33
CA ALA A 122 10.20 26.45 1.46
C ALA A 122 11.68 26.10 1.66
N LYS A 123 11.99 25.07 2.45
CA LYS A 123 13.38 24.57 2.59
C LYS A 123 13.95 24.09 1.26
N MET A 124 13.16 23.36 0.45
CA MET A 124 13.60 22.92 -0.89
C MET A 124 13.74 24.09 -1.87
N LEU A 125 12.86 25.09 -1.79
CA LEU A 125 12.91 26.30 -2.62
C LEU A 125 14.22 27.06 -2.46
N LEU A 126 14.83 26.99 -1.27
CA LEU A 126 16.10 27.66 -0.94
C LEU A 126 17.33 26.79 -1.20
N THR A 127 17.22 25.77 -2.05
CA THR A 127 18.35 24.96 -2.53
C THR A 127 18.65 25.23 -4.00
N PHE A 128 19.89 24.98 -4.44
CA PHE A 128 20.22 24.99 -5.87
C PHE A 128 19.51 23.83 -6.60
N PRO A 129 18.62 24.10 -7.58
CA PRO A 129 17.72 23.10 -8.15
C PRO A 129 18.46 21.94 -8.85
N ASP A 130 19.56 22.22 -9.56
CA ASP A 130 20.35 21.19 -10.23
C ASP A 130 21.07 20.28 -9.22
N CYS A 131 21.64 20.87 -8.17
CA CYS A 131 22.29 20.10 -7.09
C CYS A 131 21.28 19.26 -6.32
N THR A 132 20.07 19.78 -6.07
CA THR A 132 18.98 19.03 -5.43
C THR A 132 18.51 17.88 -6.30
N THR A 133 18.31 18.12 -7.60
CA THR A 133 17.96 17.05 -8.56
C THR A 133 19.03 15.97 -8.57
N LYS A 134 20.32 16.36 -8.71
CA LYS A 134 21.43 15.42 -8.67
C LYS A 134 21.49 14.63 -7.36
N THR A 135 21.27 15.29 -6.23
CA THR A 135 21.26 14.63 -4.92
C THR A 135 20.15 13.59 -4.82
N LEU A 136 18.93 13.93 -5.29
CA LEU A 136 17.80 12.99 -5.30
C LEU A 136 18.04 11.81 -6.24
N GLU A 137 18.65 12.04 -7.41
CA GLU A 137 19.03 10.98 -8.35
C GLU A 137 20.04 10.01 -7.71
N GLU A 138 21.07 10.53 -7.05
CA GLU A 138 22.10 9.74 -6.38
C GLU A 138 21.52 8.91 -5.22
N LEU A 139 20.68 9.52 -4.37
CA LEU A 139 20.04 8.83 -3.25
C LEU A 139 19.02 7.77 -3.72
N ARG A 140 18.43 7.93 -4.90
CA ARG A 140 17.44 6.99 -5.45
C ARG A 140 18.06 5.77 -6.12
N LYS A 141 19.39 5.72 -6.33
CA LYS A 141 20.07 4.59 -6.99
C LYS A 141 19.65 3.21 -6.48
N PRO A 142 19.59 2.92 -5.16
CA PRO A 142 19.19 1.59 -4.69
C PRO A 142 17.77 1.20 -5.12
N LYS A 143 16.84 2.16 -5.11
CA LYS A 143 15.47 1.95 -5.60
C LYS A 143 15.43 1.77 -7.13
N LEU A 144 16.21 2.56 -7.85
CA LEU A 144 16.30 2.49 -9.31
C LEU A 144 16.93 1.17 -9.77
N ASP A 145 17.91 0.63 -9.05
CA ASP A 145 18.55 -0.64 -9.37
C ASP A 145 17.56 -1.80 -9.29
N ALA A 146 16.80 -1.87 -8.20
CA ALA A 146 15.75 -2.88 -8.06
C ALA A 146 14.64 -2.68 -9.11
N TRP A 147 14.19 -1.44 -9.31
CA TRP A 147 13.21 -1.10 -10.34
C TRP A 147 13.68 -1.52 -11.74
N ASN A 148 14.89 -1.16 -12.14
CA ASN A 148 15.42 -1.49 -13.47
C ASN A 148 15.57 -2.99 -13.68
N ARG A 149 15.92 -3.74 -12.62
CA ARG A 149 15.99 -5.20 -12.66
C ARG A 149 14.61 -5.83 -12.86
N ASN A 150 13.57 -5.28 -12.24
CA ASN A 150 12.26 -5.94 -12.13
C ASN A 150 11.22 -5.40 -13.13
N LYS A 151 11.31 -4.13 -13.54
CA LYS A 151 10.23 -3.41 -14.26
C LYS A 151 9.79 -4.11 -15.54
N GLU A 152 10.70 -4.71 -16.29
CA GLU A 152 10.36 -5.37 -17.56
C GLU A 152 9.50 -6.61 -17.33
N ASN A 153 9.86 -7.45 -16.34
CA ASN A 153 9.06 -8.61 -15.96
C ASN A 153 7.72 -8.16 -15.35
N SER A 154 7.72 -7.22 -14.39
CA SER A 154 6.46 -6.74 -13.79
C SER A 154 5.52 -6.12 -14.83
N ARG A 155 6.06 -5.36 -15.80
CA ARG A 155 5.28 -4.77 -16.90
C ARG A 155 4.73 -5.86 -17.82
N ALA A 156 5.55 -6.84 -18.20
CA ALA A 156 5.10 -7.98 -19.00
C ALA A 156 4.03 -8.77 -18.26
N TRP A 157 4.23 -9.12 -16.99
CA TRP A 157 3.24 -9.82 -16.16
C TRP A 157 1.93 -9.03 -16.09
N LEU A 158 1.96 -7.75 -15.75
CA LEU A 158 0.73 -6.96 -15.63
C LEU A 158 -0.01 -6.84 -16.98
N ALA A 159 0.72 -6.61 -18.08
CA ALA A 159 0.15 -6.49 -19.42
C ALA A 159 -0.38 -7.82 -19.96
N LEU A 160 0.38 -8.91 -19.79
CA LEU A 160 0.03 -10.25 -20.27
C LEU A 160 -1.03 -10.94 -19.42
N ASN A 161 -1.24 -10.49 -18.18
CA ASN A 161 -2.10 -11.21 -17.24
C ASN A 161 -3.43 -10.46 -17.03
N MET A 162 -3.41 -9.19 -16.65
CA MET A 162 -4.63 -8.49 -16.20
C MET A 162 -5.57 -8.06 -17.33
N MET A 163 -5.06 -7.87 -18.55
CA MET A 163 -5.89 -7.44 -19.70
C MET A 163 -6.43 -8.61 -20.53
N THR A 164 -5.96 -9.82 -20.27
CA THR A 164 -6.19 -11.00 -21.10
C THR A 164 -6.54 -12.21 -20.22
N GLU A 165 -5.59 -13.07 -19.91
CA GLU A 165 -5.80 -14.41 -19.38
C GLU A 165 -6.28 -14.42 -17.92
N ALA A 166 -5.73 -13.57 -17.04
CA ALA A 166 -6.17 -13.52 -15.65
C ALA A 166 -7.53 -12.84 -15.50
N ARG A 167 -7.85 -11.86 -16.36
CA ARG A 167 -9.22 -11.34 -16.43
C ARG A 167 -10.21 -12.47 -16.73
N SER A 168 -9.92 -13.27 -17.75
CA SER A 168 -10.77 -14.39 -18.12
C SER A 168 -10.82 -15.49 -17.06
N GLY A 169 -9.67 -15.84 -16.47
CA GLY A 169 -9.57 -16.84 -15.42
C GLY A 169 -10.25 -16.45 -14.12
N PHE A 170 -10.07 -15.21 -13.64
CA PHE A 170 -10.74 -14.73 -12.42
C PHE A 170 -12.25 -14.64 -12.59
N ILE A 171 -12.73 -14.21 -13.75
CA ILE A 171 -14.17 -14.18 -14.05
C ILE A 171 -14.73 -15.60 -14.11
N ALA A 172 -14.06 -16.52 -14.82
CA ALA A 172 -14.49 -17.93 -14.88
C ALA A 172 -14.51 -18.57 -13.48
N PHE A 173 -13.52 -18.28 -12.63
CA PHE A 173 -13.46 -18.76 -11.27
C PHE A 173 -14.59 -18.21 -10.39
N ASN A 174 -14.87 -16.91 -10.50
CA ASN A 174 -15.88 -16.22 -9.70
C ASN A 174 -17.32 -16.53 -10.15
N GLU A 175 -17.56 -16.62 -11.46
CA GLU A 175 -18.90 -16.78 -12.03
C GLU A 175 -19.27 -18.23 -12.39
N GLY A 176 -18.29 -19.13 -12.45
CA GLY A 176 -18.48 -20.55 -12.74
C GLY A 176 -19.20 -21.31 -11.62
N THR A 177 -19.77 -22.47 -11.94
CA THR A 177 -20.39 -23.33 -10.91
C THR A 177 -19.33 -24.17 -10.20
N LYS A 178 -19.72 -25.07 -9.30
CA LYS A 178 -18.74 -25.93 -8.62
C LYS A 178 -18.09 -26.94 -9.59
N GLU A 179 -18.79 -27.28 -10.66
CA GLU A 179 -18.42 -28.31 -11.64
C GLU A 179 -17.66 -27.72 -12.85
N ASP A 180 -17.73 -26.41 -13.10
CA ASP A 180 -17.07 -25.77 -14.25
C ASP A 180 -16.71 -24.31 -13.92
N ARG A 181 -15.40 -24.08 -13.71
CA ARG A 181 -14.78 -22.79 -13.34
C ARG A 181 -13.63 -22.40 -14.27
N GLU A 182 -13.53 -23.05 -15.41
CA GLU A 182 -12.42 -22.89 -16.34
C GLU A 182 -12.93 -22.32 -17.66
N VAL A 183 -12.14 -21.43 -18.27
CA VAL A 183 -12.40 -20.99 -19.63
C VAL A 183 -12.26 -22.15 -20.61
N ASP A 184 -12.86 -22.04 -21.79
CA ASP A 184 -12.59 -22.96 -22.89
C ASP A 184 -11.20 -22.68 -23.50
N PHE A 185 -10.19 -23.39 -23.01
CA PHE A 185 -8.80 -23.24 -23.47
C PHE A 185 -8.60 -23.60 -24.94
N VAL A 186 -9.42 -24.52 -25.49
CA VAL A 186 -9.31 -24.94 -26.89
C VAL A 186 -9.85 -23.84 -27.77
N LEU A 187 -11.05 -23.34 -27.46
CA LEU A 187 -11.67 -22.22 -28.18
C LEU A 187 -10.79 -20.96 -28.10
N LEU A 188 -10.25 -20.65 -26.92
CA LEU A 188 -9.32 -19.53 -26.75
C LEU A 188 -8.16 -19.61 -27.74
N ARG A 189 -7.47 -20.77 -27.82
CA ARG A 189 -6.34 -20.95 -28.75
C ARG A 189 -6.76 -20.83 -30.21
N GLN A 190 -7.92 -21.38 -30.58
CA GLN A 190 -8.45 -21.29 -31.94
C GLN A 190 -8.74 -19.84 -32.35
N LYS A 191 -9.37 -19.06 -31.48
CA LYS A 191 -9.70 -17.66 -31.78
C LYS A 191 -8.48 -16.75 -31.82
N LEU A 192 -7.51 -16.96 -30.92
CA LEU A 192 -6.23 -16.26 -30.98
C LEU A 192 -5.46 -16.57 -32.28
N ALA A 193 -5.47 -17.83 -32.72
CA ALA A 193 -4.87 -18.22 -34.01
C ALA A 193 -5.57 -17.55 -35.22
N ALA A 194 -6.86 -17.23 -35.09
CA ALA A 194 -7.61 -16.48 -36.09
C ALA A 194 -7.39 -14.94 -36.00
N GLY A 195 -6.56 -14.46 -35.07
CA GLY A 195 -6.28 -13.03 -34.88
C GLY A 195 -7.39 -12.27 -34.14
N GLU A 196 -8.29 -12.97 -33.43
CA GLU A 196 -9.35 -12.32 -32.68
C GLU A 196 -8.79 -11.59 -31.45
N SER A 197 -9.23 -10.34 -31.25
CA SER A 197 -8.76 -9.48 -30.17
C SER A 197 -9.32 -9.91 -28.80
N TRP A 198 -8.50 -9.77 -27.76
CA TRP A 198 -8.93 -9.85 -26.36
C TRP A 198 -9.98 -8.82 -25.98
N VAL A 199 -10.06 -7.71 -26.72
CA VAL A 199 -11.09 -6.69 -26.56
C VAL A 199 -12.28 -7.07 -27.44
N GLY A 200 -13.39 -7.49 -26.83
CA GLY A 200 -14.63 -7.82 -27.52
C GLY A 200 -15.13 -9.25 -27.21
N PRO A 201 -15.82 -9.90 -28.16
CA PRO A 201 -16.62 -11.10 -27.90
C PRO A 201 -15.79 -12.33 -27.53
N LEU A 202 -14.48 -12.36 -27.86
CA LEU A 202 -13.55 -13.43 -27.47
C LEU A 202 -13.69 -13.74 -25.97
N HIS A 203 -13.57 -12.71 -25.14
CA HIS A 203 -13.54 -12.85 -23.69
C HIS A 203 -14.78 -13.55 -23.14
N ASP A 204 -15.95 -13.20 -23.66
CA ASP A 204 -17.23 -13.72 -23.18
C ASP A 204 -17.53 -15.11 -23.76
N SER A 205 -17.10 -15.35 -25.00
CA SER A 205 -17.31 -16.62 -25.71
C SER A 205 -16.59 -17.82 -25.08
N ILE A 206 -15.48 -17.58 -24.39
CA ILE A 206 -14.69 -18.63 -23.74
C ILE A 206 -15.13 -18.89 -22.29
N GLN A 207 -16.08 -18.13 -21.74
CA GLN A 207 -16.50 -18.30 -20.34
C GLN A 207 -17.31 -19.59 -20.12
N PRO A 208 -17.28 -20.18 -18.90
CA PRO A 208 -18.09 -21.36 -18.56
C PRO A 208 -19.58 -21.23 -18.93
N ARG A 209 -20.16 -20.03 -18.77
CA ARG A 209 -21.56 -19.74 -19.10
C ARG A 209 -21.86 -19.84 -20.59
N ALA A 210 -20.89 -19.55 -21.46
CA ALA A 210 -21.06 -19.62 -22.91
C ALA A 210 -21.10 -21.06 -23.42
N LYS A 211 -20.38 -22.00 -22.77
CA LYS A 211 -20.41 -23.44 -23.09
C LYS A 211 -21.81 -24.07 -22.96
N ARG A 212 -22.65 -23.49 -22.11
CA ARG A 212 -24.00 -24.01 -21.78
C ARG A 212 -25.11 -23.48 -22.69
N LYS A 213 -24.78 -22.58 -23.62
CA LYS A 213 -25.75 -22.00 -24.58
C LYS A 213 -25.77 -22.75 -25.93
N GLY A 214 -25.05 -23.86 -26.05
CA GLY A 214 -25.07 -24.77 -27.20
C GLY A 214 -25.97 -25.97 -26.97
#